data_AF-A0A8A4TE57-F1
#
_entry.id   AF-A0A8A4TE57-F1
#
_cell.length_a   1.000
_cell.length_b   1.000
_cell.length_c   1.000
_cell.angle_alpha   90.00
_cell.angle_beta   90.00
_cell.angle_gamma   90.00
#
_symmetry.space_group_name_H-M   'P 1'
#
loop_
_entity.id
_entity.type
_entity.pdbx_description
1 polymer ?
#
loop_
_entity_poly.entity_id
_entity_poly.type
_entity_poly.pdbx_seq_one_letter_code
_entity_poly.pdbx_strand_id
1 'polypeptide(L)'
;MFDDVTLVGLLVTLVHVLGALNAVDAVMKGRSPQGAVAWAISLVLLPYFALPMYWVFGQRRFHGYVHARRAEIKAIYGAAGSLAKVLKPFRIEPNTAAASYGALEHLAKMPFTQGNRSGLLVDGEDSFAAMFAALREAREYVLVQFFSIHADAFGYNGPHNRDQELSFKSVKVGPRVNSGAESQGGA
;
A
#
# COMPACT_ATOMS: atom_id res chain seq x y z
N MET A 1 -19.10 -30.25 -45.80
CA MET A 1 -20.26 -29.88 -44.94
C MET A 1 -19.95 -30.00 -43.45
N PHE A 2 -19.17 -31.00 -43.01
CA PHE A 2 -18.73 -31.07 -41.60
C PHE A 2 -17.63 -30.07 -41.24
N ASP A 3 -16.78 -29.67 -42.20
CA ASP A 3 -15.63 -28.79 -41.94
C ASP A 3 -16.03 -27.36 -41.51
N ASP A 4 -17.12 -26.83 -42.07
CA ASP A 4 -17.60 -25.49 -41.71
C ASP A 4 -18.19 -25.46 -40.29
N VAL A 5 -18.92 -26.52 -39.92
CA VAL A 5 -19.56 -26.63 -38.59
C VAL A 5 -18.50 -26.85 -37.50
N THR A 6 -17.48 -27.67 -37.77
CA THR A 6 -16.36 -27.87 -36.84
C THR A 6 -15.52 -26.61 -36.67
N LEU A 7 -15.25 -25.88 -37.76
CA LEU A 7 -14.55 -24.61 -37.72
C LEU A 7 -15.30 -23.56 -36.88
N VAL A 8 -16.61 -23.42 -37.09
CA VAL A 8 -17.46 -22.51 -36.30
C VAL A 8 -17.49 -22.93 -34.84
N GLY A 9 -17.63 -24.23 -34.55
CA GLY A 9 -17.60 -24.74 -33.18
C GLY A 9 -16.28 -24.45 -32.47
N LEU A 10 -15.15 -24.61 -33.17
CA LEU A 10 -13.81 -24.31 -32.64
C LEU A 10 -13.65 -22.81 -32.37
N LEU A 11 -14.10 -21.95 -33.29
CA LEU A 11 -14.08 -20.49 -33.12
C LEU A 11 -14.91 -20.06 -31.89
N VAL A 12 -16.13 -20.58 -31.75
CA VAL A 12 -17.02 -20.30 -30.61
C VAL A 12 -16.36 -20.72 -29.30
N THR A 13 -15.77 -21.92 -29.26
CA THR A 13 -15.07 -22.44 -28.08
C THR A 13 -13.88 -21.56 -27.73
N LEU A 14 -13.05 -21.19 -28.71
CA LEU A 14 -11.89 -20.32 -28.53
C LEU A 14 -12.29 -18.97 -27.93
N VAL A 15 -13.36 -18.35 -28.44
CA VAL A 15 -13.85 -17.07 -27.92
C VAL A 15 -14.31 -17.18 -26.47
N HIS A 16 -15.01 -18.26 -26.09
CA HIS A 16 -15.43 -18.46 -24.70
C HIS A 16 -14.25 -18.74 -23.76
N VAL A 17 -13.25 -19.51 -24.22
CA VAL A 17 -12.00 -19.73 -23.46
C VAL A 17 -11.27 -18.41 -23.22
N LEU A 18 -11.14 -17.58 -24.27
CA LEU A 18 -10.55 -16.26 -24.14
C LEU A 18 -11.36 -15.36 -23.19
N GLY A 19 -12.69 -15.40 -23.28
CA GLY A 19 -13.58 -14.67 -22.36
C GLY A 19 -13.34 -15.07 -20.91
N ALA A 20 -13.32 -16.36 -20.61
CA ALA A 20 -13.06 -16.89 -19.28
C ALA A 20 -11.67 -16.48 -18.74
N LEU A 21 -10.63 -16.58 -19.56
CA LEU A 21 -9.28 -16.14 -19.17
C LEU A 21 -9.22 -14.64 -18.85
N ASN A 22 -9.85 -13.80 -19.68
CA ASN A 22 -9.92 -12.36 -19.43
C ASN A 22 -10.81 -12.02 -18.23
N ALA A 23 -11.82 -12.84 -17.91
CA ALA A 23 -12.65 -12.66 -16.72
C ALA A 23 -11.84 -12.88 -15.44
N VAL A 24 -11.00 -13.91 -15.41
CA VAL A 24 -10.05 -14.13 -14.30
C VAL A 24 -9.11 -12.95 -14.19
N ASP A 25 -8.58 -12.46 -15.32
CA ASP A 25 -7.71 -11.29 -15.35
C ASP A 25 -8.38 -10.03 -14.77
N ALA A 26 -9.64 -9.80 -15.14
CA ALA A 26 -10.44 -8.68 -14.68
C ALA A 26 -10.67 -8.70 -13.17
N VAL A 27 -10.88 -9.88 -12.58
CA VAL A 27 -11.01 -10.05 -11.13
C VAL A 27 -9.67 -9.83 -10.43
N MET A 28 -8.59 -10.42 -10.94
CA MET A 28 -7.26 -10.35 -10.30
C MET A 28 -6.65 -8.94 -10.34
N LYS A 29 -6.95 -8.15 -11.37
CA LYS A 29 -6.39 -6.80 -11.56
C LYS A 29 -7.37 -5.68 -11.24
N GLY A 30 -8.62 -6.01 -10.92
CA GLY A 30 -9.67 -5.05 -10.64
C GLY A 30 -9.38 -4.21 -9.40
N ARG A 31 -9.46 -2.88 -9.53
CA ARG A 31 -9.25 -1.94 -8.40
C ARG A 31 -10.47 -1.77 -7.51
N SER A 32 -11.66 -2.07 -8.03
CA SER A 32 -12.91 -2.04 -7.28
C SER A 32 -13.66 -3.36 -7.48
N PRO A 33 -14.26 -3.93 -6.42
CA PRO A 33 -15.01 -5.17 -6.52
C PRO A 33 -16.15 -5.10 -7.55
N GLN A 34 -16.87 -3.97 -7.58
CA GLN A 34 -18.02 -3.77 -8.47
C GLN A 34 -17.61 -3.78 -9.96
N GLY A 35 -16.49 -3.13 -10.30
CA GLY A 35 -16.01 -3.08 -11.69
C GLY A 35 -15.46 -4.44 -12.16
N ALA A 36 -14.71 -5.13 -11.28
CA ALA A 36 -14.21 -6.47 -11.56
C ALA A 36 -15.35 -7.46 -11.86
N VAL A 37 -16.37 -7.48 -11.00
CA VAL A 37 -17.53 -8.37 -11.14
C VAL A 37 -18.29 -8.07 -12.44
N ALA A 38 -18.51 -6.80 -12.76
CA ALA A 38 -19.18 -6.40 -14.00
C ALA A 38 -18.44 -6.89 -15.25
N TRP A 39 -17.11 -6.75 -15.29
CA TRP A 39 -16.29 -7.25 -16.39
C TRP A 39 -16.28 -8.78 -16.46
N ALA A 40 -16.13 -9.46 -15.32
CA ALA A 40 -16.09 -10.91 -15.27
C ALA A 40 -17.39 -11.54 -15.78
N ILE A 41 -18.54 -11.05 -15.31
CA ILE A 41 -19.86 -11.52 -15.76
C ILE A 41 -20.04 -11.26 -17.26
N SER A 42 -19.69 -10.07 -17.73
CA SER A 42 -19.83 -9.69 -19.15
C SER A 42 -18.97 -10.56 -20.07
N LEU A 43 -17.74 -10.88 -19.66
CA LEU A 43 -16.81 -11.71 -20.43
C LEU A 43 -17.20 -13.18 -20.51
N VAL A 44 -17.93 -13.69 -19.51
CA VAL A 44 -18.44 -15.06 -19.50
C VAL A 44 -19.75 -15.17 -20.29
N LEU A 45 -20.68 -14.22 -20.10
CA LEU A 45 -22.01 -14.28 -20.71
C LEU A 45 -22.03 -13.77 -22.15
N LEU A 46 -21.24 -12.74 -22.46
CA LEU A 46 -21.27 -12.02 -23.74
C LEU A 46 -19.85 -11.83 -24.29
N PRO A 47 -19.06 -12.90 -24.46
CA PRO A 47 -17.64 -12.79 -24.80
C PRO A 47 -17.41 -12.03 -26.12
N TYR A 48 -18.30 -12.17 -27.10
CA TYR A 48 -18.18 -11.51 -28.40
C TYR A 48 -18.18 -9.97 -28.34
N PHE A 49 -18.91 -9.39 -27.38
CA PHE A 49 -18.94 -7.94 -27.18
C PHE A 49 -17.99 -7.50 -26.07
N ALA A 50 -17.93 -8.27 -24.98
CA ALA A 50 -17.14 -7.93 -23.81
C ALA A 50 -15.64 -8.07 -24.05
N LEU A 51 -15.17 -9.01 -24.89
CA LEU A 51 -13.73 -9.17 -25.18
C LEU A 51 -13.14 -7.93 -25.88
N PRO A 52 -13.69 -7.45 -27.01
CA PRO A 52 -13.20 -6.21 -27.63
C PRO A 52 -13.25 -5.03 -26.68
N MET A 53 -14.37 -4.88 -25.94
CA MET A 53 -14.55 -3.79 -24.99
C MET A 53 -13.54 -3.88 -23.83
N TYR A 54 -13.24 -5.07 -23.34
CA TYR A 54 -12.28 -5.30 -22.27
C TYR A 54 -10.85 -4.98 -22.73
N TRP A 55 -10.48 -5.33 -23.96
CA TRP A 55 -9.16 -5.01 -24.49
C TRP A 55 -8.96 -3.50 -24.74
N VAL A 56 -10.02 -2.78 -25.11
CA VAL A 56 -9.96 -1.33 -25.31
C VAL A 56 -10.02 -0.56 -23.98
N PHE A 57 -10.93 -0.94 -23.08
CA PHE A 57 -11.27 -0.14 -21.88
C PHE A 57 -10.93 -0.83 -20.54
N GLY A 58 -10.97 -2.16 -20.49
CA GLY A 58 -10.80 -2.96 -19.28
C GLY A 58 -9.34 -3.18 -18.90
N GLN A 59 -8.46 -3.35 -19.90
CA GLN A 59 -7.00 -3.40 -19.73
C GLN A 59 -6.45 -2.01 -19.42
N ARG A 60 -6.74 -1.49 -18.22
CA ARG A 60 -6.01 -0.32 -17.73
C ARG A 60 -4.54 -0.67 -17.67
N ARG A 61 -3.74 -0.22 -18.65
CA ARG A 61 -2.27 -0.22 -18.64
C ARG A 61 -1.77 0.56 -17.41
N PHE A 62 -1.75 -0.09 -16.24
CA PHE A 62 -1.21 0.44 -14.99
C PHE A 62 0.23 -0.03 -14.75
N HIS A 63 1.03 -0.18 -15.82
CA HIS A 63 2.43 -0.58 -15.71
C HIS A 63 3.29 0.51 -15.02
N GLY A 64 2.93 1.78 -15.14
CA GLY A 64 3.68 2.89 -14.53
C GLY A 64 3.73 2.85 -13.00
N TYR A 65 2.64 2.44 -12.34
CA TYR A 65 2.60 2.40 -10.88
C TYR A 65 3.49 1.29 -10.30
N VAL A 66 3.59 0.12 -10.96
CA VAL A 66 4.46 -0.97 -10.49
C VAL A 66 5.93 -0.59 -10.61
N HIS A 67 6.32 0.10 -11.68
CA HIS A 67 7.69 0.60 -11.84
C HIS A 67 8.01 1.74 -10.86
N ALA A 68 7.13 2.72 -10.71
CA ALA A 68 7.29 3.80 -9.73
C ALA A 68 7.35 3.26 -8.29
N ARG A 69 6.46 2.30 -7.95
CA ARG A 69 6.44 1.67 -6.63
C ARG A 69 7.67 0.81 -6.39
N ARG A 70 8.18 0.08 -7.40
CA ARG A 70 9.45 -0.66 -7.29
C ARG A 70 10.64 0.27 -7.10
N ALA A 71 10.66 1.44 -7.75
CA ALA A 71 11.72 2.43 -7.57
C ALA A 71 11.69 3.05 -6.17
N GLU A 72 10.51 3.43 -5.67
CA GLU A 72 10.30 3.95 -4.31
C GLU A 72 10.69 2.91 -3.25
N ILE A 73 10.24 1.66 -3.43
CA ILE A 73 10.60 0.53 -2.56
C ILE A 73 12.11 0.25 -2.61
N LYS A 74 12.75 0.36 -3.78
CA LYS A 74 14.20 0.16 -3.92
C LYS A 74 14.99 1.27 -3.21
N ALA A 75 14.52 2.51 -3.22
CA ALA A 75 15.13 3.59 -2.46
C ALA A 75 15.03 3.35 -0.94
N ILE A 76 13.86 2.90 -0.46
CA ILE A 76 13.67 2.52 0.95
C ILE A 76 14.60 1.35 1.34
N TYR A 77 14.74 0.34 0.48
CA TYR A 77 15.66 -0.78 0.74
C TYR A 77 17.13 -0.42 0.63
N GLY A 78 17.50 0.52 -0.25
CA GLY A 78 18.82 1.12 -0.28
C GLY A 78 19.16 1.77 1.07
N ALA A 79 18.22 2.55 1.62
CA ALA A 79 18.33 3.14 2.94
C ALA A 79 18.38 2.09 4.07
N ALA A 80 17.63 0.99 3.96
CA ALA A 80 17.68 -0.11 4.92
C ALA A 80 19.06 -0.79 4.97
N GLY A 81 19.74 -0.91 3.84
CA GLY A 81 21.12 -1.43 3.78
C GLY A 81 22.13 -0.55 4.52
N SER A 82 22.02 0.78 4.39
CA SER A 82 22.83 1.72 5.20
C SER A 82 22.47 1.66 6.68
N LEU A 83 21.18 1.53 7.01
CA LEU A 83 20.70 1.44 8.38
C LEU A 83 21.22 0.18 9.08
N ALA A 84 21.23 -0.96 8.37
CA ALA A 84 21.75 -2.22 8.90
C ALA A 84 23.23 -2.12 9.34
N LYS A 85 24.05 -1.28 8.68
CA LYS A 85 25.44 -1.02 9.10
C LYS A 85 25.50 -0.25 10.41
N VAL A 86 24.65 0.77 10.57
CA VAL A 86 24.56 1.57 11.80
C VAL A 86 24.04 0.73 12.97
N LEU A 87 23.09 -0.17 12.72
CA LEU A 87 22.48 -1.02 13.74
C LEU A 87 23.34 -2.22 14.16
N LYS A 88 24.48 -2.48 13.49
CA LYS A 88 25.35 -3.63 13.77
C LYS A 88 25.74 -3.78 15.27
N PRO A 89 26.08 -2.72 16.02
CA PRO A 89 26.41 -2.85 17.45
C PRO A 89 25.21 -3.23 18.34
N PHE A 90 23.99 -2.97 17.87
CA PHE A 90 22.76 -3.24 18.59
C PHE A 90 22.09 -4.53 18.12
N ARG A 91 22.67 -5.25 17.16
CA ARG A 91 22.09 -6.47 16.60
C ARG A 91 22.08 -7.58 17.66
N ILE A 92 20.94 -8.25 17.78
CA ILE A 92 20.83 -9.51 18.54
C ILE A 92 20.85 -10.65 17.52
N GLU A 93 21.74 -11.62 17.70
CA GLU A 93 21.60 -12.90 17.00
C GLU A 93 20.42 -13.65 17.61
N PRO A 94 19.35 -13.92 16.84
CA PRO A 94 18.19 -14.61 17.38
C PRO A 94 18.62 -15.97 17.92
N ASN A 95 18.15 -16.34 19.11
CA ASN A 95 18.36 -17.68 19.63
C ASN A 95 17.77 -18.67 18.60
N THR A 96 18.62 -19.50 18.01
CA THR A 96 18.38 -20.32 16.81
C THR A 96 17.32 -21.42 17.00
N ALA A 97 16.68 -21.47 18.16
CA ALA A 97 15.63 -22.43 18.51
C ALA A 97 14.33 -22.28 17.69
N ALA A 98 14.10 -21.15 17.00
CA ALA A 98 12.93 -20.97 16.16
C ALA A 98 13.28 -20.33 14.81
N ALA A 99 13.14 -21.11 13.73
CA ALA A 99 13.32 -20.65 12.34
C ALA A 99 12.42 -19.45 11.96
N SER A 100 11.37 -19.18 12.75
CA SER A 100 10.46 -18.04 12.57
C SER A 100 11.14 -16.68 12.70
N TYR A 101 12.18 -16.54 13.53
CA TYR A 101 12.86 -15.26 13.70
C TYR A 101 13.62 -14.82 12.45
N GLY A 102 14.30 -15.75 11.77
CA GLY A 102 14.94 -15.47 10.48
C GLY A 102 13.94 -15.08 9.40
N ALA A 103 12.76 -15.71 9.38
CA ALA A 103 11.68 -15.34 8.46
C ALA A 103 11.15 -13.94 8.72
N LEU A 104 11.00 -13.54 10.00
CA LEU A 104 10.57 -12.20 10.38
C LEU A 104 11.60 -11.13 9.98
N GLU A 105 12.90 -11.36 10.21
CA GLU A 105 13.94 -10.44 9.74
C GLU A 105 13.95 -10.31 8.21
N HIS A 106 13.74 -11.41 7.49
CA HIS A 106 13.70 -11.40 6.03
C HIS A 106 12.48 -10.64 5.50
N LEU A 107 11.32 -10.80 6.15
CA LEU A 107 10.08 -10.10 5.79
C LEU A 107 10.17 -8.60 6.13
N ALA A 108 10.65 -8.27 7.33
CA ALA A 108 10.81 -6.91 7.81
C ALA A 108 11.99 -6.18 7.15
N LYS A 109 12.96 -6.93 6.58
CA LYS A 109 14.22 -6.42 6.00
C LYS A 109 15.04 -5.59 6.98
N MET A 110 14.92 -5.90 8.27
CA MET A 110 15.61 -5.25 9.38
C MET A 110 16.01 -6.31 10.41
N PRO A 111 17.19 -6.17 11.05
CA PRO A 111 17.63 -7.09 12.08
C PRO A 111 16.89 -6.85 13.40
N PHE A 112 16.84 -7.86 14.27
CA PHE A 112 16.48 -7.66 15.67
C PHE A 112 17.53 -6.80 16.37
N THR A 113 17.07 -5.87 17.21
CA THR A 113 17.94 -4.91 17.92
C THR A 113 17.67 -4.88 19.42
N GLN A 114 18.71 -4.55 20.19
CA GLN A 114 18.67 -4.33 21.64
C GLN A 114 18.87 -2.86 22.01
N GLY A 115 18.57 -2.52 23.27
CA GLY A 115 18.69 -1.15 23.79
C GLY A 115 17.46 -0.28 23.52
N ASN A 116 16.41 -0.86 22.93
CA ASN A 116 15.13 -0.20 22.76
C ASN A 116 14.42 -0.08 24.11
N ARG A 117 13.88 1.11 24.39
CA ARG A 117 12.93 1.32 25.49
C ARG A 117 11.52 1.33 24.90
N SER A 118 10.83 0.20 25.03
CA SER A 118 9.42 0.07 24.63
C SER A 118 8.53 -0.03 25.87
N GLY A 119 7.36 0.60 25.80
CA GLY A 119 6.29 0.45 26.78
C GLY A 119 5.03 -0.01 26.06
N LEU A 120 4.31 -0.97 26.64
CA LEU A 120 3.01 -1.39 26.12
C LEU A 120 1.94 -0.49 26.73
N LEU A 121 1.21 0.21 25.88
CA LEU A 121 0.04 0.98 26.26
C LEU A 121 -1.17 0.24 25.67
N VAL A 122 -2.06 -0.19 26.56
CA VAL A 122 -3.22 -1.02 26.18
C VAL A 122 -4.40 -0.14 25.79
N ASP A 123 -4.60 0.93 26.56
CA ASP A 123 -5.76 1.81 26.40
C ASP A 123 -5.43 3.07 25.58
N GLY A 124 -6.47 3.56 24.90
CA GLY A 124 -6.36 4.74 24.04
C GLY A 124 -5.98 6.00 24.82
N GLU A 125 -6.59 6.22 25.99
CA GLU A 125 -6.36 7.42 26.81
C GLU A 125 -4.88 7.56 27.20
N ASP A 126 -4.28 6.49 27.72
CA ASP A 126 -2.86 6.44 28.08
C ASP A 126 -1.95 6.59 26.85
N SER A 127 -2.34 5.97 25.73
CA SER A 127 -1.61 6.09 24.46
C SER A 127 -1.57 7.53 23.94
N PHE A 128 -2.71 8.22 23.98
CA PHE A 128 -2.80 9.62 23.57
C PHE A 128 -2.06 10.53 24.54
N ALA A 129 -2.23 10.35 25.85
CA ALA A 129 -1.53 11.13 26.86
C ALA A 129 0.01 11.01 26.71
N ALA A 130 0.52 9.79 26.55
CA ALA A 130 1.95 9.54 26.32
C ALA A 130 2.43 10.16 25.00
N MET A 131 1.66 10.05 23.92
CA MET A 131 1.98 10.68 22.64
C MET A 131 2.07 12.21 22.76
N PHE A 132 1.09 12.87 23.39
CA PHE A 132 1.11 14.32 23.58
C PHE A 132 2.23 14.79 24.51
N ALA A 133 2.60 13.98 25.51
CA ALA A 133 3.78 14.25 26.34
C ALA A 133 5.07 14.19 25.50
N ALA A 134 5.26 13.13 24.72
CA ALA A 134 6.41 12.99 23.82
C ALA A 134 6.48 14.12 22.77
N LEU A 135 5.35 14.55 22.23
CA LEU A 135 5.27 15.70 21.31
C LEU A 135 5.77 17.00 21.94
N ARG A 136 5.45 17.24 23.22
CA ARG A 136 5.88 18.44 23.95
C ARG A 136 7.36 18.42 24.32
N GLU A 137 7.93 17.23 24.54
CA GLU A 137 9.34 17.07 24.92
C GLU A 137 10.29 17.04 23.71
N ALA A 138 9.78 16.71 22.52
CA ALA A 138 10.58 16.62 21.30
C ALA A 138 11.28 17.95 20.96
N ARG A 139 12.60 17.89 20.71
CA ARG A 139 13.44 19.08 20.47
C ARG A 139 13.87 19.28 19.03
N GLU A 140 14.11 18.21 18.29
CA GLU A 140 14.67 18.28 16.93
C GLU A 140 13.60 18.08 15.86
N TYR A 141 12.91 16.93 15.90
CA TYR A 141 11.87 16.59 14.94
C TYR A 141 10.87 15.61 15.54
N VAL A 142 9.67 15.60 14.98
CA VAL A 142 8.63 14.61 15.25
C VAL A 142 8.21 14.01 13.91
N LEU A 143 8.23 12.68 13.81
CA LEU A 143 7.67 11.96 12.68
C LEU A 143 6.31 11.38 13.07
N VAL A 144 5.27 11.74 12.32
CA VAL A 144 3.89 11.32 12.58
C VAL A 144 3.34 10.62 11.35
N GLN A 145 2.81 9.41 11.52
CA GLN A 145 2.17 8.64 10.45
C GLN A 145 0.84 8.05 10.93
N PHE A 146 -0.25 8.43 10.26
CA PHE A 146 -1.59 7.93 10.52
C PHE A 146 -2.23 7.47 9.21
N PHE A 147 -3.15 6.51 9.30
CA PHE A 147 -3.95 6.07 8.15
C PHE A 147 -4.96 7.15 7.72
N SER A 148 -5.61 7.79 8.69
CA SER A 148 -6.52 8.92 8.49
C SER A 148 -6.53 9.80 9.74
N ILE A 149 -6.58 11.11 9.54
CA ILE A 149 -6.76 12.09 10.62
C ILE A 149 -8.08 12.79 10.36
N HIS A 150 -8.98 12.74 11.33
CA HIS A 150 -10.25 13.45 11.29
C HIS A 150 -10.29 14.43 12.46
N ALA A 151 -10.73 15.66 12.21
CA ALA A 151 -11.03 16.61 13.25
C ALA A 151 -12.45 16.31 13.77
N ASP A 152 -12.61 15.26 14.56
CA ASP A 152 -13.86 14.93 15.22
C ASP A 152 -13.77 15.17 16.73
N ALA A 153 -14.92 15.26 17.40
CA ALA A 153 -15.04 15.60 18.82
C ALA A 153 -14.30 14.64 19.77
N PHE A 154 -13.91 13.45 19.31
CA PHE A 154 -13.10 12.51 20.09
C PHE A 154 -11.63 12.94 20.17
N GLY A 155 -11.13 13.72 19.21
CA GLY A 155 -9.85 14.42 19.34
C GLY A 155 -9.84 15.59 20.31
N TYR A 156 -11.02 16.03 20.82
CA TYR A 156 -11.19 17.27 21.56
C TYR A 156 -11.72 17.15 23.00
N ASN A 157 -12.31 16.02 23.40
CA ASN A 157 -13.07 15.92 24.65
C ASN A 157 -12.35 15.18 25.81
N GLY A 158 -11.02 15.17 25.85
CA GLY A 158 -10.29 14.85 27.08
C GLY A 158 -10.35 16.05 28.05
N PRO A 159 -10.67 15.88 29.35
CA PRO A 159 -10.93 16.98 30.30
C PRO A 159 -9.74 17.91 30.60
N HIS A 160 -8.58 17.71 29.95
CA HIS A 160 -7.35 18.49 30.15
C HIS A 160 -6.80 19.20 28.90
N ASN A 161 -7.56 19.30 27.80
CA ASN A 161 -6.99 19.64 26.48
C ASN A 161 -6.98 21.12 26.05
N ARG A 162 -7.43 22.07 26.86
CA ARG A 162 -7.48 23.50 26.45
C ARG A 162 -6.12 24.12 26.17
N ASP A 163 -5.06 23.63 26.82
CA ASP A 163 -3.70 24.13 26.61
C ASP A 163 -3.02 23.49 25.38
N GLN A 164 -3.56 22.37 24.86
CA GLN A 164 -3.01 21.67 23.68
C GLN A 164 -3.47 22.29 22.35
N GLU A 165 -4.54 23.09 22.35
CA GLU A 165 -5.03 23.83 21.19
C GLU A 165 -3.96 24.77 20.59
N LEU A 166 -3.15 25.39 21.46
CA LEU A 166 -2.09 26.32 21.06
C LEU A 166 -0.87 25.59 20.45
N SER A 167 -0.61 24.34 20.86
CA SER A 167 0.54 23.56 20.38
C SER A 167 0.30 22.95 18.99
N PHE A 168 -0.90 22.39 18.73
CA PHE A 168 -1.20 21.80 17.42
C PHE A 168 -1.32 22.83 16.29
N LYS A 169 -1.76 24.07 16.58
CA LYS A 169 -1.72 25.16 15.60
C LYS A 169 -0.30 25.50 15.13
N SER A 170 0.73 25.15 15.91
CA SER A 170 2.14 25.40 15.57
C SER A 170 2.84 24.23 14.85
N VAL A 171 2.24 23.03 14.86
CA VAL A 171 2.74 21.88 14.10
C VAL A 171 2.28 22.02 12.66
N LYS A 172 3.17 22.55 11.81
CA LYS A 172 2.95 22.69 10.37
C LYS A 172 2.87 21.30 9.73
N VAL A 173 1.67 20.73 9.67
CA VAL A 173 1.39 19.54 8.85
C VAL A 173 1.47 19.97 7.40
N GLY A 174 2.66 19.84 6.80
CA GLY A 174 2.89 20.17 5.40
C GLY A 174 2.08 19.24 4.49
N PRO A 175 1.34 19.74 3.50
CA PRO A 175 0.72 18.88 2.50
C PRO A 175 1.83 18.13 1.74
N ARG A 176 1.64 16.82 1.51
CA ARG A 176 2.39 16.11 0.48
C ARG A 176 1.98 16.68 -0.88
N VAL A 177 2.72 17.69 -1.34
CA VAL A 177 2.71 18.11 -2.74
C VAL A 177 3.36 17.00 -3.55
N ASN A 178 2.53 16.18 -4.19
CA ASN A 178 2.99 15.25 -5.21
C ASN A 178 3.12 16.03 -6.53
N SER A 179 4.19 16.81 -6.67
CA SER A 179 4.53 17.51 -7.92
C SER A 179 5.56 16.69 -8.68
N GLY A 180 5.08 15.75 -9.47
CA GLY A 180 5.81 15.17 -10.60
C GLY A 180 5.18 15.66 -11.90
N ALA A 181 5.17 16.98 -12.11
CA ALA A 181 4.94 17.58 -13.42
C ALA A 181 6.30 18.05 -13.94
N GLU A 182 6.98 17.14 -14.62
CA GLU A 182 8.20 17.41 -15.36
C GLU A 182 7.85 18.28 -16.57
N SER A 183 8.41 19.47 -16.60
CA SER A 183 8.33 20.40 -17.72
C SER A 183 9.04 19.80 -18.94
N GLN A 184 8.29 19.44 -19.98
CA GLN A 184 8.82 19.47 -21.33
C GLN A 184 8.26 20.70 -22.04
N GLY A 185 9.17 21.61 -22.37
CA GLY A 185 8.89 22.85 -23.09
C GLY A 185 10.18 23.44 -23.65
N GLY A 186 10.52 23.00 -24.86
CA GLY A 186 11.17 23.77 -25.91
C GLY A 186 12.58 24.33 -25.67
N ALA A 187 13.56 23.73 -26.34
CA ALA A 187 14.25 24.37 -27.46
C ALA A 187 14.93 23.29 -28.31
#